data_AF-A0A1F7M1M6-F1
#
_entry.id   AF-A0A1F7M1M6-F1
#
_cell.length_a   1.000
_cell.length_b   1.000
_cell.length_c   1.000
_cell.angle_alpha   90.00
_cell.angle_beta   90.00
_cell.angle_gamma   90.00
#
_symmetry.space_group_name_H-M   'P 1'
#
loop_
_entity.id
_entity.type
_entity.pdbx_description
1 polymer ?
#
loop_
_entity_poly.entity_id
_entity_poly.type
_entity_poly.pdbx_seq_one_letter_code
_entity_poly.pdbx_strand_id
1 'polypeptide(L)'
;MARSRTGPRAAGRAPSAAPLQSLASATRPRVWQGIGYRPLPDPAPARTLFDFAALPWPPSPDLAFGWGAFAPSEGGERLIGALVGEQHGPAALLHGPVVVAGADPLEIASQLVAAALDHATAAGAATLFARPQGLDRVWVRFGFIPVPESTLPAGLAGRAGAGLFAWRGGSALWSPREAAANPGA
;
A
#
# COMPACT_ATOMS: atom_id res chain seq x y z
N MET A 1 35.73 -48.06 -22.67
CA MET A 1 36.10 -47.30 -21.47
C MET A 1 35.75 -45.84 -21.68
N ALA A 2 34.63 -45.37 -21.11
CA ALA A 2 34.15 -43.99 -21.24
C ALA A 2 34.48 -43.23 -19.95
N ARG A 3 35.15 -42.07 -20.05
CA ARG A 3 35.38 -41.16 -18.91
C ARG A 3 34.53 -39.91 -19.10
N SER A 4 33.52 -39.77 -18.25
CA SER A 4 32.67 -38.59 -18.10
C SER A 4 33.49 -37.40 -17.57
N ARG A 5 33.34 -36.23 -18.22
CA ARG A 5 33.80 -34.94 -17.69
C ARG A 5 32.62 -34.25 -17.01
N THR A 6 32.69 -34.06 -15.70
CA THR A 6 31.75 -33.24 -14.94
C THR A 6 32.36 -31.84 -14.81
N GLY A 7 31.80 -30.86 -15.53
CA GLY A 7 32.17 -29.45 -15.35
C GLY A 7 31.49 -28.85 -14.11
N PRO A 8 32.13 -27.89 -13.42
CA PRO A 8 31.54 -27.26 -12.24
C PRO A 8 30.41 -26.31 -12.65
N ARG A 9 29.24 -26.48 -12.03
CA ARG A 9 28.05 -25.65 -12.20
C ARG A 9 28.32 -24.30 -11.52
N ALA A 10 28.34 -23.22 -12.30
CA ALA A 10 28.45 -21.87 -11.79
C ALA A 10 27.29 -21.59 -10.81
N ALA A 11 27.63 -21.30 -9.56
CA ALA A 11 26.67 -20.83 -8.57
C ALA A 11 26.19 -19.45 -9.00
N GLY A 12 24.92 -19.37 -9.42
CA GLY A 12 24.24 -18.12 -9.71
C GLY A 12 24.26 -17.25 -8.47
N ARG A 13 24.86 -16.06 -8.58
CA ARG A 13 24.84 -15.01 -7.58
C ARG A 13 23.37 -14.63 -7.33
N ALA A 14 22.86 -14.94 -6.14
CA ALA A 14 21.53 -14.49 -5.73
C ALA A 14 21.45 -12.96 -5.85
N PRO A 15 20.30 -12.41 -6.32
CA PRO A 15 20.13 -10.97 -6.38
C PRO A 15 20.28 -10.40 -4.98
N SER A 16 21.15 -9.41 -4.85
CA SER A 16 21.33 -8.65 -3.60
C SER A 16 19.98 -8.04 -3.24
N ALA A 17 19.36 -8.49 -2.15
CA ALA A 17 18.19 -7.82 -1.61
C ALA A 17 18.58 -6.37 -1.34
N ALA A 18 17.85 -5.42 -1.94
CA ALA A 18 18.00 -4.02 -1.61
C ALA A 18 17.77 -3.87 -0.09
N PRO A 19 18.54 -3.01 0.62
CA PRO A 19 18.30 -2.80 2.04
C PRO A 19 16.86 -2.34 2.23
N LEU A 20 16.14 -3.01 3.13
CA LEU A 20 14.81 -2.58 3.55
C LEU A 20 14.93 -1.16 4.08
N GLN A 21 14.17 -0.22 3.52
CA GLN A 21 14.11 1.14 4.05
C GLN A 21 13.64 1.06 5.50
N SER A 22 14.35 1.75 6.40
CA SER A 22 13.93 1.86 7.80
C SER A 22 12.60 2.61 7.88
N LEU A 23 11.71 2.18 8.77
CA LEU A 23 10.42 2.85 9.00
C LEU A 23 10.58 4.35 9.29
N ALA A 24 11.61 4.74 10.05
CA ALA A 24 11.90 6.15 10.34
C ALA A 24 12.27 6.97 9.10
N SER A 25 12.83 6.34 8.06
CA SER A 25 13.09 7.01 6.77
C SER A 25 11.83 7.03 5.90
N ALA A 26 11.06 5.94 5.89
CA ALA A 26 9.84 5.82 5.10
C ALA A 26 8.75 6.81 5.54
N THR A 27 8.70 7.17 6.83
CA THR A 27 7.74 8.11 7.42
C THR A 27 8.20 9.57 7.43
N ARG A 28 9.31 9.90 6.77
CA ARG A 28 9.74 11.30 6.65
C ARG A 28 8.71 12.10 5.83
N PRO A 29 8.35 13.33 6.29
CA PRO A 29 7.53 14.22 5.49
C PRO A 29 8.16 14.50 4.11
N ARG A 30 7.31 14.64 3.11
CA ARG A 30 7.66 14.91 1.71
C ARG A 30 6.96 16.18 1.28
N VAL A 31 7.54 16.90 0.33
CA VAL A 31 6.90 18.08 -0.27
C VAL A 31 6.98 17.95 -1.78
N TRP A 32 5.85 18.18 -2.45
CA TRP A 32 5.78 18.21 -3.90
C TRP A 32 4.80 19.30 -4.34
N GLN A 33 5.25 20.21 -5.22
CA GLN A 33 4.47 21.36 -5.70
C GLN A 33 3.82 22.18 -4.56
N GLY A 34 4.53 22.38 -3.45
CA GLY A 34 4.01 23.11 -2.29
C GLY A 34 2.96 22.38 -1.46
N ILE A 35 2.63 21.12 -1.80
CA ILE A 35 1.79 20.23 -0.98
C ILE A 35 2.69 19.41 -0.06
N GLY A 36 2.41 19.45 1.24
CA GLY A 36 3.08 18.64 2.24
C GLY A 36 2.41 17.27 2.39
N TYR A 37 3.19 16.20 2.31
CA TYR A 37 2.74 14.83 2.53
C TYR A 37 3.39 14.32 3.80
N ARG A 38 2.61 13.90 4.79
CA ARG A 38 3.15 13.44 6.07
C ARG A 38 2.29 12.34 6.71
N PRO A 39 2.89 11.50 7.57
CA PRO A 39 2.12 10.58 8.38
C PRO A 39 1.09 11.32 9.22
N LEU A 40 -0.03 10.66 9.48
CA LEU A 40 -1.06 11.07 10.42
C LEU A 40 -0.94 10.17 11.66
N PRO A 41 -0.32 10.65 12.77
CA PRO A 41 -0.24 9.89 14.01
C PRO A 41 -1.62 9.53 14.57
N ASP A 42 -2.58 10.43 14.39
CA ASP A 42 -4.00 10.18 14.58
C ASP A 42 -4.70 10.27 13.21
N PRO A 43 -5.28 9.19 12.68
CA PRO A 43 -6.00 9.21 11.41
C PRO A 43 -7.41 9.81 11.51
N ALA A 44 -7.95 10.08 12.71
CA ALA A 44 -9.31 10.59 12.89
C ALA A 44 -9.64 11.85 12.05
N PRO A 45 -8.74 12.84 11.86
CA PRO A 45 -9.01 13.98 10.99
C PRO A 45 -9.27 13.63 9.52
N ALA A 46 -8.77 12.49 9.04
CA ALA A 46 -9.03 12.03 7.68
C ALA A 46 -10.49 11.60 7.48
N ARG A 47 -11.20 11.21 8.55
CA ARG A 47 -12.59 10.74 8.47
C ARG A 47 -13.51 11.72 7.78
N THR A 48 -13.37 13.01 8.07
CA THR A 48 -14.15 14.08 7.42
C THR A 48 -13.99 14.08 5.90
N LEU A 49 -12.81 13.72 5.38
CA LEU A 49 -12.58 13.60 3.94
C LEU A 49 -13.31 12.38 3.34
N PHE A 50 -13.26 11.24 4.03
CA PHE A 50 -13.97 10.04 3.62
C PHE A 50 -15.48 10.25 3.63
N ASP A 51 -16.01 10.87 4.68
CA ASP A 51 -17.42 11.24 4.80
C ASP A 51 -17.83 12.19 3.65
N PHE A 52 -17.00 13.20 3.34
CA PHE A 52 -17.24 14.10 2.21
C PHE A 52 -17.28 13.38 0.85
N ALA A 53 -16.39 12.41 0.65
CA ALA A 53 -16.35 11.61 -0.57
C ALA A 53 -17.37 10.46 -0.61
N ALA A 54 -18.24 10.36 0.41
CA ALA A 54 -19.17 9.26 0.61
C ALA A 54 -18.50 7.87 0.58
N LEU A 55 -17.26 7.79 1.03
CA LEU A 55 -16.49 6.55 1.09
C LEU A 55 -16.61 5.91 2.46
N PRO A 56 -16.72 4.57 2.55
CA PRO A 56 -16.75 3.88 3.82
C PRO A 56 -15.49 4.19 4.64
N TRP A 57 -15.67 4.74 5.84
CA TRP A 57 -14.61 4.79 6.82
C TRP A 57 -14.33 3.36 7.32
N PRO A 58 -13.06 2.90 7.37
CA PRO A 58 -12.75 1.57 7.86
C PRO A 58 -13.25 1.39 9.30
N PRO A 59 -14.03 0.33 9.58
CA PRO A 59 -14.47 0.01 10.93
C PRO A 59 -13.29 -0.59 11.68
N SER A 60 -12.73 0.08 12.70
CA SER A 60 -11.99 -0.51 13.86
C SER A 60 -10.76 0.33 14.33
N PRO A 61 -10.34 0.18 15.61
CA PRO A 61 -9.01 0.53 16.15
C PRO A 61 -7.77 -0.03 15.42
N ASP A 62 -7.91 -0.86 14.39
CA ASP A 62 -6.79 -1.53 13.69
C ASP A 62 -6.14 -0.68 12.57
N LEU A 63 -6.47 0.62 12.50
CA LEU A 63 -5.73 1.56 11.66
C LEU A 63 -4.29 1.64 12.15
N ALA A 64 -3.41 0.98 11.41
CA ALA A 64 -1.99 0.90 11.74
C ALA A 64 -1.24 2.17 11.33
N PHE A 65 -1.70 2.84 10.27
CA PHE A 65 -1.10 4.09 9.82
C PHE A 65 -2.06 4.94 8.98
N GLY A 66 -1.75 6.24 8.89
CA GLY A 66 -2.37 7.17 7.96
C GLY A 66 -1.35 8.10 7.33
N TRP A 67 -1.69 8.62 6.16
CA TRP A 67 -0.97 9.69 5.47
C TRP A 67 -1.95 10.78 5.05
N GLY A 68 -1.50 12.03 5.17
CA GLY A 68 -2.25 13.21 4.78
C GLY A 68 -1.49 14.07 3.79
N ALA A 69 -2.23 14.67 2.87
CA ALA A 69 -1.78 15.71 1.96
C ALA A 69 -2.32 17.06 2.44
N PHE A 70 -1.43 18.04 2.56
CA PHE A 70 -1.70 19.33 3.18
C PHE A 70 -1.34 20.46 2.22
N ALA A 71 -2.30 21.35 1.97
CA ALA A 71 -2.10 22.53 1.15
C ALA A 71 -2.06 23.80 2.01
N PRO A 72 -1.34 24.85 1.58
CA PRO A 72 -1.43 26.17 2.18
C PRO A 72 -2.88 26.68 2.22
N SER A 73 -3.24 27.35 3.30
CA SER A 73 -4.53 27.98 3.55
C SER A 73 -4.34 29.26 4.37
N GLU A 74 -5.33 30.16 4.38
CA GLU A 74 -5.24 31.47 5.06
C GLU A 74 -4.87 31.35 6.56
N GLY A 75 -5.20 30.23 7.21
CA GLY A 75 -4.87 29.94 8.61
C GLY A 75 -3.70 28.96 8.83
N GLY A 76 -2.90 28.65 7.81
CA GLY A 76 -1.78 27.71 7.90
C GLY A 76 -1.85 26.62 6.83
N GLU A 77 -1.98 25.36 7.24
CA GLU A 77 -2.14 24.23 6.31
C GLU A 77 -3.48 23.54 6.51
N ARG A 78 -4.12 23.16 5.40
CA ARG A 78 -5.38 22.41 5.39
C ARG A 78 -5.14 21.00 4.88
N LEU A 79 -5.68 19.99 5.58
CA LEU A 79 -5.75 18.62 5.06
C LEU A 79 -6.71 18.57 3.85
N ILE A 80 -6.17 18.22 2.69
CA ILE A 80 -6.90 18.18 1.41
C ILE A 80 -6.99 16.78 0.81
N GLY A 81 -6.20 15.83 1.33
CA GLY A 81 -6.29 14.44 0.95
C GLY A 81 -5.74 13.51 2.03
N ALA A 82 -6.19 12.25 2.02
CA ALA A 82 -5.73 11.25 2.97
C ALA A 82 -5.82 9.83 2.43
N LEU A 83 -5.01 8.95 3.01
CA LEU A 83 -5.03 7.51 2.81
C LEU A 83 -4.74 6.86 4.16
N VAL A 84 -5.49 5.82 4.52
CA VAL A 84 -5.30 5.09 5.78
C VAL A 84 -5.12 3.60 5.51
N GLY A 85 -4.40 2.91 6.39
CA GLY A 85 -4.07 1.50 6.24
C GLY A 85 -4.42 0.68 7.47
N GLU A 86 -5.10 -0.45 7.27
CA GLU A 86 -5.21 -1.54 8.24
C GLU A 86 -4.02 -2.49 8.03
N GLN A 87 -3.39 -3.00 9.11
CA GLN A 87 -2.33 -4.00 9.01
C GLN A 87 -2.72 -5.29 9.71
N HIS A 88 -2.50 -6.42 9.02
CA HIS A 88 -2.78 -7.76 9.52
C HIS A 88 -1.60 -8.69 9.19
N GLY A 89 -0.65 -8.80 10.13
CA GLY A 89 0.59 -9.54 9.93
C GLY A 89 1.40 -8.98 8.75
N PRO A 90 1.79 -9.81 7.77
CA PRO A 90 2.52 -9.36 6.58
C PRO A 90 1.61 -8.80 5.47
N ALA A 91 0.32 -8.63 5.74
CA ALA A 91 -0.64 -8.03 4.81
C ALA A 91 -1.10 -6.67 5.32
N ALA A 92 -1.40 -5.74 4.41
CA ALA A 92 -2.06 -4.48 4.74
C ALA A 92 -3.19 -4.20 3.74
N LEU A 93 -4.24 -3.53 4.19
CA LEU A 93 -5.34 -3.04 3.35
C LEU A 93 -5.35 -1.51 3.36
N LEU A 94 -5.25 -0.90 2.19
CA LEU A 94 -5.30 0.55 2.00
C LEU A 94 -6.74 1.01 1.71
N HIS A 95 -7.12 2.10 2.36
CA HIS A 95 -8.39 2.81 2.17
C HIS A 95 -8.12 4.25 1.72
N GLY A 96 -8.92 4.76 0.78
CA GLY A 96 -8.54 5.93 -0.01
C GLY A 96 -7.56 5.53 -1.12
N PRO A 97 -6.83 6.45 -1.78
CA PRO A 97 -6.71 7.85 -1.40
C PRO A 97 -7.99 8.64 -1.67
N VAL A 98 -8.29 9.56 -0.76
CA VAL A 98 -9.34 10.56 -0.93
C VAL A 98 -8.66 11.91 -1.12
N VAL A 99 -9.06 12.66 -2.15
CA VAL A 99 -8.56 14.01 -2.41
C VAL A 99 -9.76 14.90 -2.71
N VAL A 100 -9.97 15.92 -1.90
CA VAL A 100 -11.18 16.78 -1.97
C VAL A 100 -10.89 18.18 -2.52
N ALA A 101 -9.61 18.53 -2.67
CA ALA A 101 -9.16 19.81 -3.20
C ALA A 101 -7.74 19.68 -3.79
N GLY A 102 -7.36 20.66 -4.62
CA GLY A 102 -6.04 20.73 -5.24
C GLY A 102 -6.13 20.86 -6.77
N ALA A 103 -5.09 21.44 -7.36
CA ALA A 103 -5.03 21.67 -8.81
C ALA A 103 -4.85 20.37 -9.61
N ASP A 104 -4.23 19.35 -9.01
CA ASP A 104 -4.02 18.03 -9.61
C ASP A 104 -4.34 16.90 -8.62
N PRO A 105 -5.62 16.50 -8.51
CA PRO A 105 -6.03 15.44 -7.59
C PRO A 105 -5.40 14.07 -7.87
N LEU A 106 -5.07 13.77 -9.14
CA LEU A 106 -4.51 12.48 -9.53
C LEU A 106 -3.06 12.37 -9.07
N GLU A 107 -2.28 13.43 -9.21
CA GLU A 107 -0.89 13.45 -8.75
C GLU A 107 -0.81 13.51 -7.23
N ILE A 108 -1.69 14.26 -6.55
CA ILE A 108 -1.79 14.24 -5.07
C ILE A 108 -2.10 12.83 -4.56
N ALA A 109 -3.06 12.14 -5.18
CA ALA A 109 -3.37 10.75 -4.87
C ALA A 109 -2.18 9.82 -5.13
N SER A 110 -1.43 10.05 -6.21
CA SER A 110 -0.24 9.27 -6.54
C SER A 110 0.87 9.42 -5.50
N GLN A 111 1.12 10.64 -5.02
CA GLN A 111 2.09 10.90 -3.96
C GLN A 111 1.66 10.27 -2.62
N LEU A 112 0.37 10.29 -2.28
CA LEU A 112 -0.17 9.59 -1.11
C LEU A 112 0.04 8.07 -1.20
N VAL A 113 -0.27 7.47 -2.34
CA VAL A 113 -0.08 6.02 -2.57
C VAL A 113 1.40 5.65 -2.49
N ALA A 114 2.28 6.42 -3.12
CA ALA A 114 3.73 6.19 -3.02
C ALA A 114 4.21 6.21 -1.56
N ALA A 115 3.80 7.22 -0.79
CA ALA A 115 4.19 7.33 0.62
C ALA A 115 3.63 6.19 1.48
N ALA A 116 2.40 5.75 1.21
CA ALA A 116 1.78 4.62 1.88
C ALA A 116 2.46 3.29 1.57
N LEU A 117 2.86 3.06 0.32
CA LEU A 117 3.60 1.86 -0.10
C LEU A 117 4.96 1.76 0.61
N ASP A 118 5.70 2.86 0.65
CA ASP A 118 6.99 2.91 1.35
C ASP A 118 6.81 2.65 2.85
N HIS A 119 5.81 3.29 3.47
CA HIS A 119 5.49 3.09 4.88
C HIS A 119 5.16 1.62 5.16
N ALA A 120 4.16 1.07 4.48
CA ALA A 120 3.70 -0.29 4.75
C ALA A 120 4.79 -1.34 4.51
N THR A 121 5.59 -1.16 3.44
CA THR A 121 6.74 -2.03 3.17
C THR A 121 7.77 -1.97 4.31
N ALA A 122 8.09 -0.76 4.77
CA ALA A 122 9.01 -0.57 5.90
C ALA A 122 8.42 -1.07 7.24
N ALA A 123 7.09 -1.13 7.37
CA ALA A 123 6.37 -1.74 8.49
C ALA A 123 6.21 -3.27 8.37
N GLY A 124 6.82 -3.88 7.33
CA GLY A 124 6.86 -5.34 7.15
C GLY A 124 5.71 -5.93 6.33
N ALA A 125 4.87 -5.12 5.70
CA ALA A 125 3.86 -5.62 4.76
C ALA A 125 4.54 -6.17 3.50
N ALA A 126 4.33 -7.46 3.23
CA ALA A 126 4.78 -8.15 2.02
C ALA A 126 3.71 -8.16 0.92
N THR A 127 2.43 -8.07 1.30
CA THR A 127 1.30 -7.94 0.35
C THR A 127 0.43 -6.77 0.77
N LEU A 128 0.15 -5.88 -0.17
CA LEU A 128 -0.75 -4.75 0.01
C LEU A 128 -1.99 -4.99 -0.82
N PHE A 129 -3.14 -4.77 -0.19
CA PHE A 129 -4.44 -4.80 -0.81
C PHE A 129 -5.00 -3.38 -0.86
N ALA A 130 -5.84 -3.12 -1.84
CA ALA A 130 -6.64 -1.90 -1.89
C ALA A 130 -8.03 -2.27 -2.42
N ARG A 131 -9.04 -1.53 -1.97
CA ARG A 131 -10.35 -1.50 -2.64
C ARG A 131 -10.49 -0.13 -3.30
N PRO A 132 -10.13 0.00 -4.59
CA PRO A 132 -10.26 1.27 -5.29
C PRO A 132 -11.69 1.78 -5.21
N GLN A 133 -11.85 3.07 -4.91
CA GLN A 133 -13.14 3.74 -4.91
C GLN A 133 -13.11 4.87 -5.95
N GLY A 134 -12.63 4.53 -7.15
CA GLY A 134 -12.18 5.47 -8.17
C GLY A 134 -10.67 5.65 -8.18
N LEU A 135 -10.19 6.53 -9.07
CA LEU A 135 -8.77 6.74 -9.34
C LEU A 135 -8.03 5.45 -9.72
N ASP A 136 -8.70 4.51 -10.42
CA ASP A 136 -8.15 3.20 -10.82
C ASP A 136 -6.79 3.29 -11.51
N ARG A 137 -6.60 4.37 -12.27
CA ARG A 137 -5.34 4.68 -12.96
C ARG A 137 -4.15 4.82 -12.00
N VAL A 138 -4.36 5.32 -10.77
CA VAL A 138 -3.30 5.41 -9.75
C VAL A 138 -2.86 4.00 -9.36
N TRP A 139 -3.79 3.15 -8.96
CA TRP A 139 -3.48 1.78 -8.54
C TRP A 139 -2.76 0.98 -9.61
N VAL A 140 -3.27 1.04 -10.84
CA VAL A 140 -2.65 0.36 -11.99
C VAL A 140 -1.25 0.91 -12.26
N ARG A 141 -1.05 2.23 -12.17
CA ARG A 141 0.28 2.87 -12.33
C ARG A 141 1.29 2.37 -11.31
N PHE A 142 0.87 2.07 -10.09
CA PHE A 142 1.72 1.49 -9.04
C PHE A 142 1.85 -0.04 -9.13
N GLY A 143 1.27 -0.67 -10.15
CA GLY A 143 1.38 -2.12 -10.38
C GLY A 143 0.42 -2.95 -9.54
N PHE A 144 -0.64 -2.35 -8.99
CA PHE A 144 -1.72 -3.13 -8.42
C PHE A 144 -2.51 -3.84 -9.53
N ILE A 145 -2.87 -5.09 -9.27
CA ILE A 145 -3.67 -5.90 -10.18
C ILE A 145 -4.98 -6.34 -9.52
N PRO A 146 -6.08 -6.52 -10.27
CA PRO A 146 -7.32 -7.06 -9.72
C PRO A 146 -7.11 -8.52 -9.27
N VAL A 147 -7.63 -8.87 -8.10
CA VAL A 147 -7.56 -10.22 -7.51
C VAL A 147 -8.90 -10.61 -6.87
N PRO A 148 -9.23 -11.91 -6.74
CA PRO A 148 -10.46 -12.33 -6.07
C PRO A 148 -10.38 -12.16 -4.54
N GLU A 149 -11.54 -11.96 -3.90
CA GLU A 149 -11.67 -11.79 -2.45
C GLU A 149 -11.14 -12.98 -1.63
N SER A 150 -11.15 -14.19 -2.20
CA SER A 150 -10.53 -15.39 -1.62
C SER A 150 -9.02 -15.25 -1.37
N THR A 151 -8.38 -14.20 -1.89
CA THR A 151 -6.96 -13.93 -1.63
C THR A 151 -6.71 -13.06 -0.40
N LEU A 152 -7.74 -12.46 0.18
CA LEU A 152 -7.59 -11.72 1.43
C LEU A 152 -7.37 -12.68 2.60
N PRO A 153 -6.47 -12.32 3.54
CA PRO A 153 -6.46 -12.95 4.85
C PRO A 153 -7.82 -12.80 5.54
N ALA A 154 -8.24 -13.79 6.32
CA ALA A 154 -9.55 -13.79 6.97
C ALA A 154 -9.83 -12.52 7.80
N GLY A 155 -8.80 -11.94 8.44
CA GLY A 155 -8.93 -10.69 9.22
C GLY A 155 -9.22 -9.42 8.39
N LEU A 156 -8.98 -9.45 7.08
CA LEU A 156 -9.19 -8.34 6.15
C LEU A 156 -10.38 -8.55 5.19
N ALA A 157 -11.03 -9.71 5.25
CA ALA A 157 -12.19 -10.02 4.40
C ALA A 157 -13.43 -9.20 4.80
N GLY A 158 -14.39 -9.06 3.87
CA GLY A 158 -15.69 -8.45 4.15
C GLY A 158 -15.68 -6.92 4.31
N ARG A 159 -14.55 -6.25 4.05
CA ARG A 159 -14.49 -4.78 4.04
C ARG A 159 -15.31 -4.22 2.88
N ALA A 160 -15.97 -3.09 3.07
CA ALA A 160 -16.80 -2.47 2.03
C ALA A 160 -15.96 -1.99 0.84
N GLY A 161 -16.50 -2.08 -0.38
CA GLY A 161 -15.91 -1.52 -1.58
C GLY A 161 -16.04 -2.37 -2.83
N ALA A 162 -15.97 -1.72 -4.00
CA ALA A 162 -16.07 -2.38 -5.30
C ALA A 162 -14.69 -2.86 -5.77
N GLY A 163 -14.57 -4.16 -6.05
CA GLY A 163 -13.33 -4.76 -6.51
C GLY A 163 -12.26 -4.89 -5.42
N LEU A 164 -11.21 -5.65 -5.75
CA LEU A 164 -10.08 -5.88 -4.88
C LEU A 164 -8.82 -5.91 -5.73
N PHE A 165 -7.85 -5.12 -5.33
CA PHE A 165 -6.57 -4.99 -5.99
C PHE A 165 -5.47 -5.42 -5.03
N ALA A 166 -4.38 -5.96 -5.56
CA ALA A 166 -3.23 -6.33 -4.75
C ALA A 166 -1.90 -6.00 -5.40
N TRP A 167 -0.89 -5.78 -4.55
CA TRP A 167 0.48 -5.43 -4.87
C TRP A 167 1.46 -6.25 -4.02
N ARG A 168 2.56 -6.71 -4.64
CA ARG A 168 3.67 -7.43 -3.99
C ARG A 168 5.01 -6.91 -4.48
N GLY A 169 5.52 -5.83 -3.89
CA GLY A 169 6.88 -5.36 -4.13
C GLY A 169 7.18 -5.01 -5.59
N GLY A 170 6.18 -4.53 -6.35
CA GLY A 170 6.33 -4.21 -7.78
C GLY A 170 6.51 -5.43 -8.71
N SER A 171 6.36 -6.64 -8.19
CA SER A 171 6.41 -7.86 -9.00
C SER A 171 5.03 -8.16 -9.58
N ALA A 172 4.90 -8.12 -10.91
CA ALA A 172 3.69 -8.51 -11.63
C ALA A 172 3.35 -10.02 -11.52
N LEU A 173 4.22 -10.81 -10.87
CA LEU A 173 4.06 -12.25 -10.70
C LEU A 173 3.17 -12.55 -9.49
N TRP A 174 1.86 -12.61 -9.74
CA TRP A 174 0.90 -13.18 -8.81
C TRP A 174 0.78 -14.69 -9.04
N SER A 175 1.61 -15.46 -8.36
CA SER A 175 1.33 -16.88 -8.19
C SER A 175 0.50 -17.04 -6.90
N PRO A 176 -0.67 -17.68 -6.95
CA PRO A 176 -1.28 -18.24 -5.76
C PRO A 176 -0.20 -19.16 -5.18
N ARG A 177 0.34 -18.82 -4.01
CA ARG A 177 1.11 -19.81 -3.26
C ARG A 177 0.04 -20.77 -2.79
N GLU A 178 -0.03 -21.96 -3.40
CA GLU A 178 -0.78 -23.07 -2.84
C GLU A 178 -0.41 -23.11 -1.36
N ALA A 179 -1.39 -22.91 -0.48
CA ALA A 179 -1.17 -23.14 0.93
C ALA A 179 -0.60 -24.55 1.01
N ALA A 180 0.66 -24.68 1.42
CA ALA A 180 1.27 -25.98 1.58
C ALA A 180 0.36 -26.73 2.54
N ALA A 181 -0.45 -27.64 1.99
CA ALA A 181 -1.26 -28.54 2.77
C ALA A 181 -0.26 -29.24 3.69
N ASN A 182 -0.38 -28.99 4.98
CA ASN A 182 0.45 -29.61 5.99
C ASN A 182 0.20 -31.12 5.89
N PRO A 183 1.14 -31.96 5.41
CA PRO A 183 0.97 -33.39 5.47
C PRO A 183 1.50 -33.82 6.84
N GLY A 184 0.60 -33.91 7.81
CA GLY A 184 0.87 -34.55 9.09
C GLY A 184 0.75 -33.65 10.31
N ALA A 185 -0.40 -33.75 10.97
CA ALA A 185 -0.51 -33.79 12.43
C ALA A 185 -1.64 -34.79 12.75
#